data_AF-A0A9W7W790-F1
#
_entry.id   AF-A0A9W7W790-F1
#
_cell.length_a   1.000
_cell.length_b   1.000
_cell.length_c   1.000
_cell.angle_alpha   90.00
_cell.angle_beta   90.00
_cell.angle_gamma   90.00
#
_symmetry.space_group_name_H-M   'P 1'
#
loop_
_entity.id
_entity.type
_entity.pdbx_description
1 polymer ?
#
loop_
_entity_poly.entity_id
_entity_poly.type
_entity_poly.pdbx_seq_one_letter_code
_entity_poly.pdbx_strand_id
1 'polypeptide(L)'
;MVSFSVLLFFLTAVGLAQETIVNPTTAAAGATPLPSASGYTYVGCWNETTGFPGAGGVRALSGGKESANNTLTISSCLKFCASSQYAGLEYGRECYCGAYLSSLSTKLNDSRCVYACDGNSSEVCGGADALTLYNLTSSAKTGVAPWSLIYSQPAWYGMAALVTLILAATL
;
A
#
# COMPACT_ATOMS: atom_id res chain seq x y z
N MET A 1 -58.00 34.72 21.93
CA MET A 1 -57.74 36.12 21.55
C MET A 1 -56.23 36.32 21.60
N VAL A 2 -55.64 36.66 20.43
CA VAL A 2 -54.28 37.21 20.13
C VAL A 2 -53.05 36.54 20.77
N SER A 3 -51.98 36.21 20.06
CA SER A 3 -51.28 37.09 19.12
C SER A 3 -50.41 36.31 18.13
N PHE A 4 -50.51 36.66 16.85
CA PHE A 4 -49.54 36.31 15.81
C PHE A 4 -48.34 37.23 15.93
N SER A 5 -47.11 36.70 15.91
CA SER A 5 -45.94 37.46 15.51
C SER A 5 -45.00 36.57 14.72
N VAL A 6 -44.68 37.11 13.54
CA VAL A 6 -43.99 36.52 12.41
C VAL A 6 -42.50 36.39 12.73
N LEU A 7 -41.93 35.21 12.45
CA LEU A 7 -40.52 35.09 12.08
C LEU A 7 -40.40 33.96 11.05
N LEU A 8 -40.58 34.31 9.78
CA LEU A 8 -39.71 33.75 8.74
C LEU A 8 -38.32 34.30 9.01
N PHE A 9 -37.29 33.45 8.95
CA PHE A 9 -36.09 33.67 8.13
C PHE A 9 -35.20 32.43 8.20
N PHE A 10 -35.01 31.85 7.02
CA PHE A 10 -34.01 30.88 6.61
C PHE A 10 -33.91 29.57 7.40
N LEU A 11 -34.69 28.58 6.93
CA LEU A 11 -34.16 27.22 6.83
C LEU A 11 -32.89 27.29 5.98
N THR A 12 -31.73 27.41 6.61
CA THR A 12 -30.53 26.81 6.02
C THR A 12 -30.82 25.32 6.02
N ALA A 13 -31.16 24.81 4.84
CA ALA A 13 -31.02 23.39 4.58
C ALA A 13 -29.54 23.08 4.79
N VAL A 14 -29.18 22.70 6.02
CA VAL A 14 -27.98 21.90 6.25
C VAL A 14 -28.30 20.60 5.53
N GLY A 15 -27.95 20.56 4.24
CA GLY A 15 -27.86 19.33 3.51
C GLY A 15 -26.93 18.46 4.33
N LEU A 16 -27.51 17.47 5.01
CA LEU A 16 -26.74 16.35 5.50
C LEU A 16 -26.13 15.73 4.24
N ALA A 17 -24.88 16.10 3.94
CA ALA A 17 -24.02 15.24 3.16
C ALA A 17 -23.95 13.96 4.01
N GLN A 18 -24.84 13.03 3.71
CA GLN A 18 -24.86 11.73 4.35
C GLN A 18 -23.56 11.08 3.90
N GLU A 19 -22.57 11.09 4.78
CA GLU A 19 -21.49 10.12 4.70
C GLU A 19 -22.18 8.77 4.79
N THR A 20 -22.47 8.18 3.63
CA THR A 20 -22.86 6.80 3.57
C THR A 20 -21.66 6.05 4.13
N ILE A 21 -21.81 5.53 5.35
CA ILE A 21 -20.92 4.53 5.91
C ILE A 21 -21.02 3.33 4.96
N VAL A 22 -20.17 3.33 3.93
CA VAL A 22 -20.08 2.26 2.95
C VAL A 22 -19.34 1.12 3.63
N ASN A 23 -20.11 0.24 4.27
CA ASN A 23 -19.56 -0.99 4.79
C ASN A 23 -19.01 -1.81 3.61
N PRO A 24 -17.80 -2.36 3.70
CA PRO A 24 -17.27 -3.21 2.64
C PRO A 24 -18.25 -4.34 2.32
N THR A 25 -18.45 -4.53 1.02
CA THR A 25 -19.32 -5.59 0.50
C THR A 25 -18.52 -6.87 0.34
N THR A 26 -19.15 -8.01 0.57
CA THR A 26 -18.55 -9.31 0.25
C THR A 26 -18.27 -9.41 -1.25
N ALA A 27 -17.12 -9.97 -1.62
CA ALA A 27 -16.72 -10.18 -3.00
C ALA A 27 -17.70 -11.10 -3.75
N ALA A 28 -17.76 -10.96 -5.08
CA ALA A 28 -18.62 -11.80 -5.90
C ALA A 28 -18.27 -13.29 -5.73
N ALA A 29 -19.26 -14.17 -5.95
CA ALA A 29 -19.00 -15.61 -5.96
C ALA A 29 -17.98 -15.96 -7.06
N GLY A 30 -16.83 -16.52 -6.66
CA GLY A 30 -15.71 -16.79 -7.59
C GLY A 30 -14.72 -15.64 -7.75
N ALA A 31 -14.86 -14.54 -6.98
CA ALA A 31 -13.82 -13.53 -6.89
C ALA A 31 -12.50 -14.16 -6.40
N THR A 32 -11.39 -13.69 -6.95
CA THR A 32 -10.07 -14.26 -6.66
C THR A 32 -9.05 -13.18 -6.31
N PRO A 33 -8.03 -13.50 -5.49
CA PRO A 33 -6.82 -12.71 -5.47
C PRO A 33 -6.13 -12.82 -6.83
N LEU A 34 -5.52 -11.73 -7.28
CA LEU A 34 -4.77 -11.72 -8.54
C LEU A 34 -3.44 -12.44 -8.31
N PRO A 35 -3.12 -13.58 -8.97
CA PRO A 35 -1.93 -14.35 -8.59
C PRO A 35 -0.62 -13.57 -8.71
N SER A 36 -0.52 -12.72 -9.74
CA SER A 36 0.63 -11.83 -9.94
C SER A 36 0.25 -10.60 -10.77
N ALA A 37 0.71 -9.42 -10.37
CA ALA A 37 0.58 -8.18 -11.15
C ALA A 37 1.57 -7.13 -10.66
N SER A 38 1.94 -6.19 -11.53
CA SER A 38 2.82 -5.04 -11.18
C SER A 38 4.12 -5.47 -10.47
N GLY A 39 4.65 -6.65 -10.80
CA GLY A 39 5.85 -7.19 -10.16
C GLY A 39 5.65 -7.84 -8.80
N TYR A 40 4.42 -7.91 -8.29
CA TYR A 40 4.05 -8.57 -7.05
C TYR A 40 3.43 -9.94 -7.28
N THR A 41 3.55 -10.81 -6.27
CA THR A 41 2.87 -12.11 -6.19
C THR A 41 2.01 -12.17 -4.94
N TYR A 42 0.82 -12.75 -5.04
CA TYR A 42 -0.06 -12.98 -3.90
C TYR A 42 0.54 -13.99 -2.92
N VAL A 43 0.56 -13.68 -1.62
CA VAL A 43 1.15 -14.53 -0.58
C VAL A 43 0.16 -15.04 0.48
N GLY A 44 -1.12 -14.67 0.36
CA GLY A 44 -2.20 -15.17 1.20
C GLY A 44 -2.98 -14.07 1.92
N CYS A 45 -3.95 -14.49 2.72
CA CYS A 45 -4.63 -13.65 3.71
C CYS A 45 -3.82 -13.58 5.02
N TRP A 46 -3.59 -12.38 5.55
CA TRP A 46 -2.80 -12.14 6.78
C TRP A 46 -3.54 -11.18 7.72
N ASN A 47 -3.36 -11.28 9.04
CA ASN A 47 -4.06 -10.35 9.94
C ASN A 47 -3.39 -8.97 9.99
N GLU A 48 -4.22 -7.95 10.08
CA GLU A 48 -3.82 -6.62 10.54
C GLU A 48 -3.45 -6.69 12.04
N THR A 49 -2.50 -5.87 12.48
CA THR A 49 -1.96 -5.91 13.85
C THR A 49 -2.35 -4.71 14.70
N THR A 50 -2.98 -3.68 14.13
CA THR A 50 -3.35 -2.44 14.85
C THR A 50 -4.14 -2.71 16.13
N GLY A 51 -5.09 -3.65 16.10
CA GLY A 51 -5.89 -4.06 17.27
C GLY A 51 -5.28 -5.18 18.12
N PHE A 52 -4.09 -5.68 17.78
CA PHE A 52 -3.51 -6.84 18.43
C PHE A 52 -2.83 -6.47 19.76
N PRO A 53 -3.08 -7.20 20.86
CA PRO A 53 -2.40 -6.98 22.12
C PRO A 53 -0.87 -7.04 21.96
N GLY A 54 -0.17 -6.01 22.46
CA GLY A 54 1.28 -5.90 22.35
C GLY A 54 1.79 -5.26 21.05
N ALA A 55 0.92 -4.95 20.07
CA ALA A 55 1.31 -4.23 18.86
C ALA A 55 1.44 -2.71 19.08
N GLY A 56 0.88 -2.16 20.17
CA GLY A 56 0.95 -0.72 20.47
C GLY A 56 0.26 0.16 19.42
N GLY A 57 -0.75 -0.36 18.72
CA GLY A 57 -1.42 0.35 17.62
C GLY A 57 -0.64 0.35 16.30
N VAL A 58 0.46 -0.40 16.20
CA VAL A 58 1.26 -0.46 14.98
C VAL A 58 0.62 -1.40 13.96
N ARG A 59 0.52 -0.94 12.71
CA ARG A 59 -0.05 -1.72 11.62
C ARG A 59 0.82 -2.90 11.22
N ALA A 60 0.22 -3.91 10.58
CA ALA A 60 0.95 -5.05 10.05
C ALA A 60 1.96 -4.62 8.97
N LEU A 61 1.60 -3.61 8.18
CA LEU A 61 2.47 -2.94 7.21
C LEU A 61 2.70 -1.48 7.63
N SER A 62 3.69 -1.24 8.48
CA SER A 62 3.98 0.08 9.06
C SER A 62 4.94 0.94 8.24
N GLY A 63 5.37 0.47 7.06
CA GLY A 63 6.49 1.03 6.29
C GLY A 63 6.19 2.25 5.41
N GLY A 64 5.01 2.86 5.49
CA GLY A 64 4.93 4.31 5.27
C GLY A 64 4.07 4.85 4.14
N LYS A 65 3.16 4.09 3.52
CA LYS A 65 2.12 4.68 2.67
C LYS A 65 0.78 3.97 2.81
N GLU A 66 -0.26 4.75 3.05
CA GLU A 66 -1.65 4.32 3.03
C GLU A 66 -2.46 5.16 2.04
N SER A 67 -3.49 4.56 1.46
CA SER A 67 -4.47 5.27 0.66
C SER A 67 -5.83 4.59 0.82
N ALA A 68 -6.87 5.40 1.02
CA ALA A 68 -8.26 4.98 0.93
C ALA A 68 -8.85 5.51 -0.39
N ASN A 69 -9.42 4.62 -1.19
CA ASN A 69 -10.01 4.98 -2.49
C ASN A 69 -11.26 4.13 -2.76
N ASN A 70 -12.39 4.78 -2.97
CA ASN A 70 -13.66 4.12 -3.31
C ASN A 70 -13.71 3.57 -4.75
N THR A 71 -12.57 3.55 -5.44
CA THR A 71 -12.35 2.92 -6.75
C THR A 71 -11.13 2.00 -6.73
N LEU A 72 -10.74 1.52 -5.54
CA LEU A 72 -9.57 0.67 -5.37
C LEU A 72 -9.69 -0.63 -6.16
N THR A 73 -8.59 -1.05 -6.76
CA THR A 73 -8.40 -2.38 -7.38
C THR A 73 -7.07 -2.95 -6.90
N ILE A 74 -6.87 -4.25 -7.03
CA ILE A 74 -5.58 -4.88 -6.72
C ILE A 74 -4.46 -4.20 -7.52
N SER A 75 -4.63 -4.03 -8.84
CA SER A 75 -3.61 -3.43 -9.69
C SER A 75 -3.25 -2.00 -9.28
N SER A 76 -4.23 -1.17 -8.89
CA SER A 76 -3.97 0.21 -8.47
C SER A 76 -3.21 0.26 -7.14
N CYS A 77 -3.53 -0.61 -6.17
CA CYS A 77 -2.75 -0.71 -4.93
C CYS A 77 -1.30 -1.17 -5.18
N LEU A 78 -1.10 -2.21 -5.99
CA LEU A 78 0.26 -2.72 -6.26
C LEU A 78 1.13 -1.69 -6.98
N LYS A 79 0.54 -0.88 -7.88
CA LYS A 79 1.25 0.25 -8.51
C LYS A 79 1.60 1.34 -7.50
N PHE A 80 0.67 1.66 -6.60
CA PHE A 80 0.91 2.63 -5.53
C PHE A 80 2.06 2.19 -4.61
N CYS A 81 2.16 0.90 -4.29
CA CYS A 81 3.21 0.33 -3.47
C CYS A 81 4.49 -0.08 -4.23
N ALA A 82 4.68 0.33 -5.49
CA ALA A 82 5.78 -0.19 -6.34
C ALA A 82 7.21 -0.08 -5.74
N SER A 83 7.44 0.84 -4.79
CA SER A 83 8.72 1.01 -4.09
C SER A 83 8.86 0.23 -2.77
N SER A 84 7.82 -0.49 -2.35
CA SER A 84 7.79 -1.27 -1.10
C SER A 84 8.04 -2.76 -1.33
N GLN A 85 8.31 -3.52 -0.27
CA GLN A 85 8.46 -4.97 -0.38
C GLN A 85 7.10 -5.66 -0.36
N TYR A 86 6.17 -5.15 0.44
CA TYR A 86 4.85 -5.70 0.65
C TYR A 86 3.78 -4.65 0.32
N ALA A 87 2.67 -5.15 -0.20
CA ALA A 87 1.44 -4.42 -0.40
C ALA A 87 0.29 -5.25 0.18
N GLY A 88 -0.58 -4.62 0.96
CA GLY A 88 -1.75 -5.25 1.58
C GLY A 88 -3.00 -4.45 1.28
N LEU A 89 -4.09 -5.13 0.98
CA LEU A 89 -5.41 -4.52 0.77
C LEU A 89 -6.32 -4.89 1.92
N GLU A 90 -7.09 -3.91 2.42
CA GLU A 90 -7.98 -4.05 3.57
C GLU A 90 -9.31 -3.33 3.32
N TYR A 91 -10.39 -3.78 3.97
CA TYR A 91 -11.70 -3.11 3.96
C TYR A 91 -12.27 -2.77 2.56
N GLY A 92 -11.81 -3.44 1.50
CA GLY A 92 -12.25 -3.22 0.11
C GLY A 92 -11.73 -1.94 -0.56
N ARG A 93 -11.17 -1.01 0.23
CA ARG A 93 -10.87 0.37 -0.18
C ARG A 93 -9.52 0.89 0.30
N GLU A 94 -8.85 0.16 1.18
CA GLU A 94 -7.60 0.58 1.79
C GLU A 94 -6.42 -0.18 1.19
N CYS A 95 -5.33 0.54 0.97
CA CYS A 95 -4.08 0.00 0.46
C CYS A 95 -2.94 0.41 1.39
N TYR A 96 -2.16 -0.56 1.83
CA TYR A 96 -1.03 -0.40 2.76
C TYR A 96 0.25 -0.91 2.15
N CYS A 97 1.33 -0.13 2.27
CA CYS A 97 2.66 -0.50 1.80
C CYS A 97 3.65 -0.66 2.96
N GLY A 98 4.53 -1.65 2.87
CA GLY A 98 5.55 -1.87 3.89
C GLY A 98 6.85 -2.45 3.32
N ALA A 99 7.99 -2.03 3.87
CA ALA A 99 9.26 -2.72 3.63
C ALA A 99 9.32 -4.08 4.36
N TYR A 100 8.56 -4.21 5.44
CA TYR A 100 8.48 -5.40 6.29
C TYR A 100 7.04 -5.68 6.66
N LEU A 101 6.75 -6.96 6.91
CA LEU A 101 5.53 -7.40 7.58
C LEU A 101 5.83 -7.55 9.08
N SER A 102 4.94 -7.03 9.93
CA SER A 102 5.03 -7.18 11.38
C SER A 102 5.18 -8.64 11.78
N SER A 103 6.07 -8.93 12.75
CA SER A 103 6.23 -10.28 13.31
C SER A 103 5.00 -10.77 14.09
N LEU A 104 4.09 -9.86 14.43
CA LEU A 104 2.79 -10.18 15.04
C LEU A 104 1.72 -10.54 14.00
N SER A 105 2.00 -10.35 12.70
CA SER A 105 1.09 -10.77 11.63
C SER A 105 1.30 -12.24 11.34
N THR A 106 0.19 -12.94 11.17
CA THR A 106 0.09 -14.39 10.95
C THR A 106 -0.83 -14.66 9.78
N LYS A 107 -0.56 -15.75 9.07
CA LYS A 107 -1.38 -16.16 7.95
C LYS A 107 -2.74 -16.65 8.45
N LEU A 108 -3.80 -16.13 7.85
CA LEU A 108 -5.18 -16.49 8.11
C LEU A 108 -5.70 -17.47 7.07
N ASN A 109 -6.89 -18.03 7.32
CA ASN A 109 -7.67 -18.67 6.27
C ASN A 109 -8.12 -17.61 5.26
N ASP A 110 -8.09 -17.92 3.96
CA ASP A 110 -8.53 -17.01 2.90
C ASP A 110 -10.00 -16.59 3.05
N SER A 111 -10.82 -17.35 3.78
CA SER A 111 -12.19 -16.96 4.17
C SER A 111 -12.27 -15.69 5.02
N ARG A 112 -11.14 -15.21 5.56
CA ARG A 112 -11.04 -13.93 6.26
C ARG A 112 -10.83 -12.75 5.32
N CYS A 113 -10.37 -13.00 4.09
CA CYS A 113 -10.19 -12.01 3.04
C CYS A 113 -11.26 -12.23 1.97
N VAL A 114 -12.46 -11.69 2.21
CA VAL A 114 -13.63 -11.89 1.33
C VAL A 114 -14.31 -10.59 0.94
N TYR A 115 -13.68 -9.45 1.19
CA TYR A 115 -14.23 -8.16 0.79
C TYR A 115 -13.89 -7.85 -0.66
N ALA A 116 -14.90 -7.37 -1.39
CA ALA A 116 -14.75 -6.94 -2.76
C ALA A 116 -13.90 -5.67 -2.81
N CYS A 117 -13.09 -5.52 -3.86
CA CYS A 117 -12.52 -4.23 -4.18
C CYS A 117 -13.62 -3.27 -4.63
N ASP A 118 -13.64 -2.06 -4.11
CA ASP A 118 -14.65 -1.07 -4.46
C ASP A 118 -14.64 -0.71 -5.96
N GLY A 119 -13.47 -0.73 -6.60
CA GLY A 119 -13.32 -0.50 -8.04
C GLY A 119 -13.50 -1.75 -8.90
N ASN A 120 -13.55 -2.95 -8.31
CA ASN A 120 -13.77 -4.21 -9.02
C ASN A 120 -14.28 -5.32 -8.08
N SER A 121 -15.59 -5.60 -8.10
CA SER A 121 -16.20 -6.59 -7.22
C SER A 121 -15.81 -8.05 -7.49
N SER A 122 -15.11 -8.32 -8.60
CA SER A 122 -14.55 -9.64 -8.93
C SER A 122 -13.16 -9.88 -8.32
N GLU A 123 -12.60 -8.86 -7.64
CA GLU A 123 -11.31 -8.93 -6.97
C GLU A 123 -11.48 -8.92 -5.45
N VAL A 124 -10.57 -9.60 -4.74
CA VAL A 124 -10.55 -9.68 -3.28
C VAL A 124 -9.59 -8.65 -2.68
N CYS A 125 -10.12 -7.65 -1.98
CA CYS A 125 -9.39 -6.53 -1.35
C CYS A 125 -9.45 -6.59 0.19
N GLY A 126 -9.06 -7.74 0.75
CA GLY A 126 -8.91 -7.95 2.18
C GLY A 126 -10.20 -8.36 2.87
N GLY A 127 -10.28 -8.05 4.16
CA GLY A 127 -11.39 -8.31 5.05
C GLY A 127 -11.37 -7.35 6.23
N ALA A 128 -12.19 -7.61 7.24
CA ALA A 128 -12.10 -6.90 8.51
C ALA A 128 -10.84 -7.35 9.26
N ASP A 129 -9.92 -6.42 9.49
CA ASP A 129 -8.62 -6.65 10.14
C ASP A 129 -7.80 -7.77 9.45
N ALA A 130 -7.96 -7.88 8.13
CA ALA A 130 -7.36 -8.92 7.31
C ALA A 130 -6.90 -8.37 5.95
N LEU A 131 -5.62 -8.59 5.66
CA LEU A 131 -4.91 -8.14 4.49
C LEU A 131 -4.89 -9.22 3.41
N THR A 132 -5.39 -8.91 2.21
CA THR A 132 -4.96 -9.62 1.00
C THR A 132 -3.54 -9.18 0.71
N LEU A 133 -2.55 -10.01 1.04
CA LEU A 133 -1.14 -9.63 1.05
C LEU A 133 -0.40 -10.05 -0.22
N TYR A 134 0.46 -9.16 -0.69
CA TYR A 134 1.31 -9.33 -1.86
C TYR A 134 2.78 -9.04 -1.51
N ASN A 135 3.69 -9.75 -2.16
CA ASN A 135 5.13 -9.59 -2.01
C ASN A 135 5.80 -9.26 -3.36
N LEU A 136 6.67 -8.25 -3.38
CA LEU A 136 7.38 -7.82 -4.58
C LEU A 136 8.40 -8.89 -5.00
N THR A 137 8.31 -9.33 -6.25
CA THR A 137 9.24 -10.30 -6.84
C THR A 137 10.58 -9.64 -7.18
N SER A 138 11.68 -10.38 -7.05
CA SER A 138 13.03 -9.87 -7.32
C SER A 138 13.22 -9.35 -8.76
N SER A 139 12.47 -9.90 -9.72
CA SER A 139 12.46 -9.43 -11.11
C SER A 139 11.94 -7.99 -11.24
N ALA A 140 11.10 -7.54 -10.31
CA ALA A 140 10.56 -6.18 -10.31
C ALA A 140 11.43 -5.17 -9.54
N LYS A 141 12.21 -5.62 -8.55
CA LYS A 141 13.26 -4.81 -7.89
C LYS A 141 14.35 -4.35 -8.85
N THR A 142 14.56 -5.12 -9.92
CA THR A 142 15.61 -4.91 -10.92
C THR A 142 15.17 -3.92 -12.02
N GLY A 143 14.04 -3.21 -11.83
CA GLY A 143 13.58 -2.12 -12.69
C GLY A 143 14.45 -0.85 -12.64
N VAL A 144 15.55 -0.85 -11.88
CA VAL A 144 16.65 0.09 -12.13
C VAL A 144 17.30 -0.28 -13.45
N ALA A 145 17.08 0.57 -14.46
CA ALA A 145 17.72 0.45 -15.77
C ALA A 145 19.22 0.11 -15.63
N PRO A 146 19.79 -0.74 -16.50
CA PRO A 146 21.14 -1.30 -16.35
C PRO A 146 22.29 -0.29 -16.55
N TRP A 147 22.10 1.00 -16.26
CA TRP A 147 23.16 2.00 -16.25
C TRP A 147 23.73 2.29 -14.85
N SER A 148 23.14 1.74 -13.77
CA SER A 148 23.56 2.06 -12.39
C SER A 148 24.76 1.29 -11.85
N LEU A 149 25.44 0.44 -12.64
CA LEU A 149 26.72 -0.14 -12.20
C LEU A 149 27.93 0.79 -12.43
N ILE A 150 27.73 2.05 -12.85
CA ILE A 150 28.86 2.93 -13.20
C ILE A 150 29.28 3.91 -12.08
N TYR A 151 28.53 4.08 -10.99
CA TYR A 151 28.96 5.02 -9.92
C TYR A 151 28.75 4.50 -8.50
N SER A 152 29.64 3.61 -8.07
CA SER A 152 30.07 3.55 -6.67
C SER A 152 31.59 3.52 -6.57
N GLN A 153 32.26 4.38 -7.34
CA GLN A 153 33.68 4.67 -7.14
C GLN A 153 33.80 5.99 -6.38
N PRO A 154 34.31 6.00 -5.14
CA PRO A 154 34.53 7.23 -4.40
C PRO A 154 35.60 8.07 -5.12
N ALA A 155 35.32 9.37 -5.26
CA ALA A 155 36.02 10.32 -6.13
C ALA A 155 37.45 10.72 -5.69
N TRP A 156 38.26 9.80 -5.17
CA TRP A 156 39.60 10.11 -4.65
C TRP A 156 40.76 9.33 -5.29
N TYR A 157 40.51 8.32 -6.12
CA TYR A 157 41.58 7.57 -6.81
C TYR A 157 41.98 8.14 -8.18
N GLY A 158 41.40 9.27 -8.61
CA GLY A 158 41.71 9.91 -9.90
C GLY A 158 42.94 10.82 -9.93
N MET A 159 43.63 11.04 -8.80
CA MET A 159 44.82 11.91 -8.74
C MET A 159 46.13 11.13 -8.52
N ALA A 160 46.07 9.81 -8.30
CA ALA A 160 47.26 9.00 -7.99
C ALA A 160 47.95 8.38 -9.22
N ALA A 161 47.35 8.47 -10.42
CA ALA A 161 47.89 7.84 -11.64
C ALA A 161 48.65 8.78 -12.59
N LEU A 162 48.78 10.08 -12.26
CA LEU A 162 49.54 11.06 -13.06
C LEU A 162 50.82 11.55 -12.39
N VAL A 163 51.06 11.20 -11.11
CA VAL A 163 52.24 11.67 -10.36
C VAL A 163 53.39 10.64 -10.33
N THR A 164 53.16 9.39 -10.73
CA THR A 164 54.20 8.33 -10.76
C THR A 164 54.88 8.14 -12.12
N LEU A 165 54.49 8.87 -13.16
CA LEU A 165 55.15 8.83 -14.49
C LEU A 165 56.17 9.97 -14.72
N ILE A 166 56.37 10.87 -13.75
CA ILE A 166 57.31 12.00 -13.91
C ILE A 166 58.66 11.76 -13.18
N LEU A 167 58.77 10.77 -12.29
CA LEU A 167 60.05 10.46 -11.61
C LEU A 167 60.94 9.43 -12.32
N ALA A 168 60.54 8.88 -13.48
CA ALA A 168 61.36 7.91 -14.24
C ALA A 168 62.16 8.55 -15.40
N ALA A 169 62.26 9.88 -15.46
CA ALA A 169 62.97 10.59 -16.53
C ALA A 169 64.18 11.42 -16.06
N THR A 170 64.68 11.20 -14.84
CA THR A 170 65.90 11.89 -14.34
C THR A 170 66.87 10.98 -13.57
N LEU A 171 66.94 9.70 -13.94
CA LEU A 171 68.08 8.82 -13.64
C LEU A 171 68.36 7.93 -14.85
#